data_AF-A0A260ZWC1-F1
#
_entry.id   AF-A0A260ZWC1-F1
#
_cell.length_a   1.000
_cell.length_b   1.000
_cell.length_c   1.000
_cell.angle_alpha   90.00
_cell.angle_beta   90.00
_cell.angle_gamma   90.00
#
_symmetry.space_group_name_H-M   'P 1'
#
loop_
_entity.id
_entity.type
_entity.pdbx_description
1 polymer ?
#
loop_
_entity_poly.entity_id
_entity_poly.type
_entity_poly.pdbx_seq_one_letter_code
_entity_poly.pdbx_strand_id
1 'polypeptide(L)'
;MLRHSITRNTARSRAQFTFTHTKALPPPKEKSKDRKHQHLSSDLINTLINKLDAVESRLDLINKCQETKKRKSTGSSGDPPAKKDTRCVFCSASHAAINCTEYVTSGSRWERLTVLRLCPHCGRGGHAPKECFKKLRKCLHCQKHHLTALCTEQASESINATANQ
;
A
#
# COMPACT_ATOMS: atom_id res chain seq x y z
N MET A 1 49.75 -37.03 -49.24
CA MET A 1 50.38 -37.39 -47.95
C MET A 1 50.95 -36.13 -47.29
N LEU A 2 51.33 -36.24 -46.02
CA LEU A 2 51.69 -35.22 -45.01
C LEU A 2 52.69 -34.10 -45.41
N ARG A 3 52.39 -32.86 -44.93
CA ARG A 3 53.26 -31.86 -44.21
C ARG A 3 54.41 -31.17 -44.99
N HIS A 4 54.88 -29.94 -44.75
CA HIS A 4 54.74 -28.90 -43.67
C HIS A 4 54.62 -27.46 -44.27
N SER A 5 54.94 -26.37 -43.55
CA SER A 5 53.96 -25.57 -42.77
C SER A 5 54.58 -24.32 -42.07
N ILE A 6 54.51 -23.14 -42.72
CA ILE A 6 54.45 -21.76 -42.13
C ILE A 6 55.70 -21.15 -41.42
N THR A 7 56.09 -19.94 -41.85
CA THR A 7 56.33 -18.70 -41.05
C THR A 7 56.33 -17.47 -42.00
N ARG A 8 55.47 -16.44 -41.83
CA ARG A 8 55.68 -15.09 -41.20
C ARG A 8 56.91 -14.32 -41.77
N ASN A 9 56.92 -12.99 -41.96
CA ASN A 9 56.22 -11.92 -41.23
C ASN A 9 56.09 -10.58 -42.03
N THR A 10 55.35 -9.61 -41.49
CA THR A 10 55.07 -8.27 -42.05
C THR A 10 55.94 -7.14 -41.47
N ALA A 11 55.73 -5.93 -42.03
CA ALA A 11 55.90 -4.58 -41.45
C ALA A 11 57.11 -3.72 -41.92
N ARG A 12 56.80 -2.48 -42.29
CA ARG A 12 57.69 -1.47 -42.89
C ARG A 12 57.99 -0.40 -41.83
N SER A 13 59.28 -0.12 -41.57
CA SER A 13 59.71 0.76 -40.47
C SER A 13 59.73 2.26 -40.85
N ARG A 14 59.94 3.11 -39.83
CA ARG A 14 59.58 4.54 -39.76
C ARG A 14 60.82 5.44 -39.55
N ALA A 15 60.93 6.54 -40.31
CA ALA A 15 61.87 7.65 -40.07
C ALA A 15 61.15 9.00 -40.36
N GLN A 16 60.93 9.85 -39.34
CA GLN A 16 61.68 11.11 -39.08
C GLN A 16 61.55 12.13 -40.23
N PHE A 17 60.58 13.05 -40.23
CA PHE A 17 60.35 14.22 -39.34
C PHE A 17 61.43 15.32 -39.48
N THR A 18 61.15 16.32 -40.32
CA THR A 18 61.85 17.62 -40.34
C THR A 18 60.84 18.75 -40.16
N PHE A 19 61.21 19.71 -39.33
CA PHE A 19 60.36 20.76 -38.78
C PHE A 19 60.59 22.08 -39.53
N THR A 20 59.54 22.67 -40.09
CA THR A 20 59.55 24.07 -40.53
C THR A 20 58.42 24.83 -39.84
N HIS A 21 58.77 25.88 -39.11
CA HIS A 21 57.88 26.57 -38.18
C HIS A 21 57.50 27.96 -38.73
N THR A 22 56.50 28.00 -39.60
CA THR A 22 55.88 29.25 -40.06
C THR A 22 54.88 29.76 -39.02
N LYS A 23 55.16 30.92 -38.41
CA LYS A 23 54.20 31.63 -37.55
C LYS A 23 53.06 32.21 -38.42
N ALA A 24 51.91 31.54 -38.45
CA ALA A 24 50.66 32.11 -38.96
C ALA A 24 49.88 32.77 -37.82
N LEU A 25 49.24 33.91 -38.11
CA LEU A 25 48.36 34.59 -37.16
C LEU A 25 47.08 33.76 -36.89
N PRO A 26 46.47 33.85 -35.69
CA PRO A 26 45.19 33.20 -35.43
C PRO A 26 44.06 33.86 -36.25
N PRO A 27 43.10 33.07 -36.79
CA PRO A 27 41.93 33.62 -37.47
C PRO A 27 40.99 34.34 -36.49
N PRO A 28 40.16 35.29 -36.97
CA PRO A 28 39.17 35.95 -36.13
C PRO A 28 38.12 34.96 -35.62
N LYS A 29 37.74 35.09 -34.35
CA LYS A 29 36.72 34.24 -33.71
C LYS A 29 35.34 34.53 -34.28
N GLU A 30 34.91 33.72 -35.26
CA GLU A 30 33.52 33.69 -35.67
C GLU A 30 32.61 33.16 -34.56
N LYS A 31 31.37 33.67 -34.55
CA LYS A 31 30.42 33.50 -33.45
C LYS A 31 29.59 32.22 -33.62
N SER A 32 30.07 31.08 -33.12
CA SER A 32 29.19 29.94 -32.88
C SER A 32 28.33 30.20 -31.64
N LYS A 33 27.17 30.85 -31.81
CA LYS A 33 26.11 30.83 -30.81
C LYS A 33 25.58 29.41 -30.72
N ASP A 34 26.14 28.64 -29.79
CA ASP A 34 25.69 27.29 -29.49
C ASP A 34 24.21 27.29 -29.13
N ARG A 35 23.38 26.76 -30.04
CA ARG A 35 21.91 26.81 -29.95
C ARG A 35 21.45 25.73 -28.98
N LYS A 36 21.70 25.95 -27.70
CA LYS A 36 21.42 25.03 -26.58
C LYS A 36 19.92 24.93 -26.29
N HIS A 37 19.17 24.38 -27.25
CA HIS A 37 17.72 24.27 -27.20
C HIS A 37 17.23 22.98 -27.87
N GLN A 38 17.53 21.81 -27.28
CA GLN A 38 16.94 20.49 -27.62
C GLN A 38 17.36 19.35 -26.65
N HIS A 39 17.06 19.46 -25.36
CA HIS A 39 17.05 18.26 -24.47
C HIS A 39 15.97 18.30 -23.38
N LEU A 40 15.55 19.49 -22.94
CA LEU A 40 14.47 19.67 -21.94
C LEU A 40 13.15 18.99 -22.34
N SER A 41 12.89 18.79 -23.64
CA SER A 41 11.75 18.03 -24.12
C SER A 41 11.91 16.52 -23.91
N SER A 42 13.09 15.95 -24.17
CA SER A 42 13.38 14.52 -24.03
C SER A 42 13.22 14.08 -22.57
N ASP A 43 13.82 14.81 -21.64
CA ASP A 43 13.75 14.49 -20.21
C ASP A 43 12.31 14.59 -19.68
N LEU A 44 11.53 15.57 -20.15
CA LEU A 44 10.13 15.72 -19.79
C LEU A 44 9.27 14.59 -20.38
N ILE A 45 9.49 14.20 -21.64
CA ILE A 45 8.80 13.07 -22.30
C ILE A 45 9.09 11.78 -21.56
N ASN A 46 10.36 11.48 -21.26
CA ASN A 46 10.74 10.29 -20.49
C ASN A 46 10.16 10.32 -19.07
N THR A 47 10.11 11.50 -18.42
CA THR A 47 9.46 11.67 -17.11
C THR A 47 7.95 11.42 -17.17
N LEU A 48 7.29 11.77 -18.28
CA LEU A 48 5.86 11.51 -18.49
C LEU A 48 5.59 10.03 -18.75
N ILE A 49 6.39 9.36 -19.59
CA ILE A 49 6.29 7.91 -19.84
C ILE A 49 6.40 7.12 -18.52
N ASN A 50 7.48 7.34 -17.76
CA ASN A 50 7.68 6.68 -16.46
C ASN A 50 6.52 6.91 -15.47
N LYS A 51 5.84 8.07 -15.55
CA LYS A 51 4.66 8.38 -14.72
C LYS A 51 3.40 7.68 -15.21
N LEU A 52 3.24 7.47 -16.52
CA LEU A 52 2.13 6.70 -17.10
C LEU A 52 2.27 5.22 -16.74
N ASP A 53 3.45 4.62 -16.92
CA ASP A 53 3.73 3.22 -16.56
C ASP A 53 3.46 2.97 -15.06
N ALA A 54 3.82 3.93 -14.20
CA ALA A 54 3.57 3.88 -12.77
C ALA A 54 2.07 4.05 -12.41
N VAL A 55 1.27 4.73 -13.24
CA VAL A 55 -0.18 4.82 -13.06
C VAL A 55 -0.85 3.53 -13.52
N GLU A 56 -0.47 2.99 -14.68
CA GLU A 56 -0.97 1.71 -15.20
C GLU A 56 -0.71 0.57 -14.21
N SER A 57 0.53 0.43 -13.72
CA SER A 57 0.90 -0.52 -12.68
C SER A 57 0.05 -0.40 -11.40
N ARG A 58 -0.39 0.82 -11.04
CA ARG A 58 -1.27 1.04 -9.88
C ARG A 58 -2.73 0.67 -10.17
N LEU A 59 -3.21 0.90 -11.40
CA LEU A 59 -4.55 0.47 -11.83
C LEU A 59 -4.66 -1.06 -11.84
N ASP A 60 -3.62 -1.77 -12.29
CA ASP A 60 -3.56 -3.23 -12.23
C ASP A 60 -3.61 -3.77 -10.80
N LEU A 61 -2.88 -3.17 -9.86
CA LEU A 61 -2.97 -3.51 -8.44
C LEU A 61 -4.38 -3.29 -7.89
N ILE A 62 -5.05 -2.21 -8.28
CA ILE A 62 -6.44 -1.92 -7.88
C ILE A 62 -7.40 -2.97 -8.45
N ASN A 63 -7.31 -3.29 -9.75
CA ASN A 63 -8.13 -4.31 -10.40
C ASN A 63 -7.91 -5.71 -9.80
N LYS A 64 -6.66 -6.09 -9.52
CA LYS A 64 -6.31 -7.34 -8.83
C LYS A 64 -6.88 -7.39 -7.41
N CYS A 65 -6.93 -6.27 -6.70
CA CYS A 65 -7.61 -6.13 -5.41
C CYS A 65 -9.14 -6.13 -5.50
N GLN A 66 -9.74 -5.85 -6.67
CA GLN A 66 -11.18 -5.97 -6.90
C GLN A 66 -11.57 -7.41 -7.24
N GLU A 67 -10.84 -8.08 -8.14
CA GLU A 67 -11.07 -9.49 -8.48
C GLU A 67 -10.92 -10.43 -7.27
N THR A 68 -9.95 -10.16 -6.39
CA THR A 68 -9.81 -10.92 -5.13
C THR A 68 -10.91 -10.62 -4.11
N LYS A 69 -11.57 -9.46 -4.16
CA LYS A 69 -12.78 -9.16 -3.35
C LYS A 69 -14.05 -9.77 -3.94
N LYS A 70 -14.14 -9.89 -5.26
CA LYS A 70 -15.30 -10.47 -5.96
C LYS A 70 -15.36 -12.00 -5.83
N ARG A 71 -14.24 -12.68 -5.52
CA ARG A 71 -14.14 -14.14 -5.40
C ARG A 71 -14.08 -14.65 -3.96
N LYS A 72 -15.15 -14.45 -3.19
CA LYS A 72 -15.51 -15.35 -2.07
C LYS A 72 -16.99 -15.74 -2.08
N SER A 73 -17.45 -16.18 -3.25
CA SER A 73 -18.72 -16.85 -3.48
C SER A 73 -18.50 -18.09 -4.37
N THR A 74 -17.60 -18.98 -3.95
CA THR A 74 -17.49 -20.34 -4.48
C THR A 74 -18.10 -21.29 -3.46
N GLY A 75 -19.33 -21.69 -3.75
CA GLY A 75 -20.18 -22.55 -2.93
C GLY A 75 -21.44 -22.85 -3.73
N SER A 76 -21.32 -23.75 -4.70
CA SER A 76 -22.44 -24.15 -5.58
C SER A 76 -23.36 -25.11 -4.83
N SER A 77 -24.30 -24.55 -4.08
CA SER A 77 -25.45 -25.23 -3.51
C SER A 77 -26.57 -24.19 -3.43
N GLY A 78 -27.79 -24.53 -3.83
CA GLY A 78 -28.93 -23.59 -3.89
C GLY A 78 -29.49 -23.16 -2.53
N ASP A 79 -28.73 -23.36 -1.45
CA ASP A 79 -29.09 -22.93 -0.11
C ASP A 79 -28.89 -21.42 0.06
N PRO A 80 -29.78 -20.72 0.80
CA PRO A 80 -29.51 -19.35 1.21
C PRO A 80 -28.21 -19.32 2.02
N PRO A 81 -27.34 -18.30 1.82
CA PRO A 81 -26.04 -18.26 2.48
C PRO A 81 -26.22 -18.35 3.99
N ALA A 82 -25.74 -19.45 4.58
CA ALA A 82 -25.95 -19.79 5.99
C ALA A 82 -25.68 -18.55 6.85
N LYS A 83 -26.76 -18.00 7.45
CA LYS A 83 -26.69 -16.74 8.19
C LYS A 83 -25.65 -16.94 9.27
N LYS A 84 -24.57 -16.14 9.22
CA LYS A 84 -23.45 -16.23 10.16
C LYS A 84 -24.00 -15.93 11.54
N ASP A 85 -24.26 -16.98 12.30
CA ASP A 85 -24.94 -16.88 13.59
C ASP A 85 -24.12 -15.97 14.50
N THR A 86 -24.65 -14.76 14.71
CA THR A 86 -23.89 -13.67 15.33
C THR A 86 -24.04 -13.82 16.83
N ARG A 87 -23.23 -14.72 17.38
CA ARG A 87 -23.16 -14.96 18.81
C ARG A 87 -22.54 -13.77 19.53
N CYS A 88 -23.18 -13.35 20.61
CA CYS A 88 -22.75 -12.27 21.46
C CYS A 88 -21.42 -12.61 22.14
N VAL A 89 -20.49 -11.65 22.15
CA VAL A 89 -19.17 -11.80 22.77
C VAL A 89 -19.22 -11.97 24.30
N PHE A 90 -20.30 -11.53 24.95
CA PHE A 90 -20.42 -11.51 26.42
C PHE A 90 -21.16 -12.74 26.99
N CYS A 91 -22.24 -13.17 26.32
CA CYS A 91 -23.13 -14.26 26.75
C CYS A 91 -23.30 -15.41 25.74
N SER A 92 -22.66 -15.35 24.56
CA SER A 92 -22.76 -16.37 23.50
C SER A 92 -24.13 -16.60 22.85
N ALA A 93 -25.21 -15.95 23.30
CA ALA A 93 -26.52 -16.01 22.68
C ALA A 93 -26.57 -15.33 21.29
N SER A 94 -27.56 -15.65 20.45
CA SER A 94 -27.69 -15.10 19.09
C SER A 94 -28.21 -13.65 19.10
N HIS A 95 -27.29 -12.69 19.28
CA HIS A 95 -27.52 -11.26 19.08
C HIS A 95 -26.19 -10.49 18.96
N ALA A 96 -26.24 -9.31 18.35
CA ALA A 96 -25.10 -8.40 18.29
C ALA A 96 -24.76 -7.86 19.69
N ALA A 97 -23.47 -7.81 20.03
CA ALA A 97 -22.95 -7.43 21.35
C ALA A 97 -23.47 -6.09 21.93
N ILE A 98 -23.82 -5.13 21.06
CA ILE A 98 -24.41 -3.84 21.43
C ILE A 98 -25.82 -3.98 22.04
N ASN A 99 -26.59 -4.99 21.59
CA ASN A 99 -27.96 -5.29 22.00
C ASN A 99 -28.01 -6.35 23.12
N CYS A 100 -26.93 -6.52 23.88
CA CYS A 100 -26.88 -7.53 24.94
C CYS A 100 -27.72 -7.11 26.14
N THR A 101 -28.74 -7.91 26.47
CA THR A 101 -29.67 -7.70 27.59
C THR A 101 -29.13 -8.23 28.93
N GLU A 102 -28.20 -9.20 28.92
CA GLU A 102 -27.54 -9.69 30.13
C GLU A 102 -26.48 -8.69 30.65
N TYR A 103 -25.73 -8.08 29.73
CA TYR A 103 -24.72 -7.07 30.03
C TYR A 103 -25.18 -5.73 29.46
N VAL A 104 -26.11 -5.07 30.16
CA VAL A 104 -26.71 -3.81 29.69
C VAL A 104 -25.72 -2.64 29.77
N THR A 105 -25.01 -2.51 30.90
CA THR A 105 -24.14 -1.35 31.16
C THR A 105 -22.75 -1.53 30.52
N SER A 106 -22.14 -0.41 30.14
CA SER A 106 -20.75 -0.40 29.65
C SER A 106 -19.78 -0.99 30.69
N GLY A 107 -19.96 -0.66 31.97
CA GLY A 107 -19.19 -1.21 33.09
C GLY A 107 -19.25 -2.74 33.17
N SER A 108 -20.45 -3.33 33.14
CA SER A 108 -20.59 -4.80 33.19
C SER A 108 -19.97 -5.48 31.97
N ARG A 109 -20.00 -4.83 30.79
CA ARG A 109 -19.34 -5.33 29.57
C ARG A 109 -17.81 -5.28 29.67
N TRP A 110 -17.24 -4.25 30.30
CA TRP A 110 -15.80 -4.15 30.58
C TRP A 110 -15.33 -5.24 31.56
N GLU A 111 -16.03 -5.42 32.66
CA GLU A 111 -15.76 -6.49 33.63
C GLU A 111 -15.88 -7.88 32.98
N ARG A 112 -16.93 -8.12 32.19
CA ARG A 112 -17.09 -9.39 31.48
C ARG A 112 -15.94 -9.69 30.51
N LEU A 113 -15.37 -8.68 29.85
CA LEU A 113 -14.18 -8.86 29.01
C LEU A 113 -12.93 -9.28 29.80
N THR A 114 -12.72 -8.74 31.01
CA THR A 114 -11.55 -9.10 31.82
C THR A 114 -11.66 -10.55 32.31
N VAL A 115 -12.85 -10.95 32.79
CA VAL A 115 -13.16 -12.33 33.17
C VAL A 115 -12.93 -13.31 32.02
N LEU A 116 -13.43 -12.99 30.81
CA LEU A 116 -13.26 -13.82 29.63
C LEU A 116 -11.88 -13.67 28.93
N ARG A 117 -11.00 -12.80 29.44
CA ARG A 117 -9.67 -12.46 28.85
C ARG A 117 -9.72 -12.10 27.36
N LEU A 118 -10.73 -11.31 26.99
CA LEU A 118 -11.00 -10.90 25.60
C LEU A 118 -10.44 -9.52 25.31
N CYS A 119 -9.91 -9.32 24.10
CA CYS A 119 -9.31 -8.04 23.70
C CYS A 119 -10.38 -6.94 23.52
N PRO A 120 -10.22 -5.75 24.15
CA PRO A 120 -11.23 -4.68 24.13
C PRO A 120 -11.40 -4.00 22.77
N HIS A 121 -10.48 -4.20 21.82
CA HIS A 121 -10.58 -3.62 20.48
C HIS A 121 -11.37 -4.49 19.49
N CYS A 122 -11.41 -5.81 19.71
CA CYS A 122 -11.95 -6.78 18.74
C CYS A 122 -12.93 -7.81 19.31
N GLY A 123 -13.02 -7.97 20.64
CA GLY A 123 -13.88 -8.97 21.28
C GLY A 123 -13.42 -10.42 21.09
N ARG A 124 -12.12 -10.67 20.89
CA ARG A 124 -11.56 -12.04 20.74
C ARG A 124 -10.38 -12.23 21.68
N GLY A 125 -10.20 -13.46 22.17
CA GLY A 125 -9.05 -13.85 22.98
C GLY A 125 -7.81 -14.17 22.14
N GLY A 126 -6.79 -14.77 22.78
CA GLY A 126 -5.61 -15.33 22.13
C GLY A 126 -4.55 -14.33 21.65
N HIS A 127 -4.63 -13.05 22.06
CA HIS A 127 -3.62 -12.03 21.73
C HIS A 127 -3.69 -10.86 22.73
N ALA A 128 -2.58 -10.12 22.89
CA ALA A 128 -2.56 -8.91 23.71
C ALA A 128 -3.23 -7.71 22.99
N PRO A 129 -3.82 -6.73 23.70
CA PRO A 129 -4.40 -5.55 23.07
C PRO A 129 -3.42 -4.76 22.18
N LYS A 130 -2.14 -4.69 22.59
CA LYS A 130 -1.04 -4.04 21.84
C LYS A 130 -0.76 -4.69 20.47
N GLU A 131 -1.03 -5.99 20.36
CA GLU A 131 -0.82 -6.81 19.16
C GLU A 131 -2.07 -6.90 18.29
N CYS A 132 -3.22 -6.43 18.79
CA CYS A 132 -4.49 -6.53 18.08
C CYS A 132 -4.44 -5.79 16.74
N PHE A 133 -4.72 -6.50 15.64
CA PHE A 133 -4.88 -5.91 14.31
C PHE A 133 -5.92 -4.77 14.28
N LYS A 134 -6.92 -4.80 15.18
CA LYS A 134 -7.97 -3.78 15.31
C LYS A 134 -7.67 -2.70 16.37
N LYS A 135 -6.44 -2.60 16.92
CA LYS A 135 -6.09 -1.61 17.96
C LYS A 135 -6.33 -0.15 17.57
N LEU A 136 -6.23 0.18 16.27
CA LEU A 136 -6.53 1.51 15.73
C LEU A 136 -8.00 1.70 15.32
N ARG A 137 -8.90 0.76 15.64
CA ARG A 137 -10.34 0.92 15.43
C ARG A 137 -10.86 2.02 16.35
N LYS A 138 -11.45 3.06 15.77
CA LYS A 138 -12.21 4.08 16.50
C LYS A 138 -13.62 3.59 16.85
N CYS A 139 -14.10 3.99 18.02
CA CYS A 139 -15.50 3.87 18.43
C CYS A 139 -16.37 4.81 17.59
N LEU A 140 -17.61 4.41 17.29
CA LEU A 140 -18.53 5.20 16.48
C LEU A 140 -19.11 6.44 17.21
N HIS A 141 -19.13 6.42 18.54
CA HIS A 141 -19.63 7.53 19.37
C HIS A 141 -18.45 8.42 19.77
N CYS A 142 -17.60 7.96 20.70
CA CYS A 142 -16.55 8.76 21.31
C CYS A 142 -15.22 8.89 20.52
N GLN A 143 -15.11 8.25 19.35
CA GLN A 143 -13.88 8.18 18.52
C GLN A 143 -12.62 7.57 19.17
N LYS A 144 -12.65 7.16 20.45
CA LYS A 144 -11.56 6.49 21.18
C LYS A 144 -11.37 5.04 20.72
N HIS A 145 -10.24 4.43 21.04
CA HIS A 145 -9.84 3.11 20.53
C HIS A 145 -10.42 1.92 21.31
N HIS A 146 -11.66 1.52 21.02
CA HIS A 146 -12.27 0.31 21.60
C HIS A 146 -13.43 -0.25 20.75
N LEU A 147 -13.93 -1.43 21.13
CA LEU A 147 -15.15 -2.02 20.57
C LEU A 147 -16.37 -1.15 20.93
N THR A 148 -17.19 -0.78 19.95
CA THR A 148 -18.30 0.18 20.12
C THR A 148 -19.25 -0.18 21.28
N ALA A 149 -19.56 -1.46 21.49
CA ALA A 149 -20.42 -1.94 22.57
C ALA A 149 -19.88 -1.66 24.00
N LEU A 150 -18.62 -1.26 24.14
CA LEU A 150 -17.99 -0.89 25.42
C LEU A 150 -18.04 0.62 25.71
N CYS A 151 -18.68 1.41 24.83
CA CYS A 151 -18.72 2.86 25.01
C CYS A 151 -19.58 3.24 26.20
N THR A 152 -19.07 4.12 27.06
CA THR A 152 -19.84 4.78 28.12
C THR A 152 -20.84 5.79 27.55
N GLU A 153 -20.44 6.49 26.47
CA GLU A 153 -21.21 7.56 25.83
C GLU A 153 -22.43 7.06 25.04
N GLN A 154 -22.61 5.73 24.89
CA GLN A 154 -23.82 5.13 24.28
C GLN A 154 -25.10 5.38 25.11
N ALA A 155 -24.99 5.49 26.42
CA ALA A 155 -26.16 5.67 27.30
C ALA A 155 -26.69 7.11 27.32
N SER A 156 -25.86 8.10 26.96
CA SER A 156 -26.22 9.53 26.99
C SER A 156 -27.02 9.98 25.77
N GLU A 157 -26.80 9.39 24.60
CA GLU A 157 -27.50 9.79 23.36
C GLU A 157 -29.00 9.40 23.39
N SER A 158 -29.37 8.33 24.11
CA SER A 158 -30.74 7.85 24.24
C SER A 158 -31.65 8.70 25.15
N ILE A 159 -31.11 9.68 25.89
CA ILE A 159 -31.89 10.50 26.84
C ILE A 159 -32.42 11.77 26.18
N ASN A 160 -31.72 12.28 25.15
CA ASN A 160 -32.01 13.58 24.54
C ASN A 160 -33.05 13.55 23.40
N ALA A 161 -33.60 12.37 23.08
CA ALA A 161 -34.59 12.19 22.01
C ALA A 161 -36.06 12.28 22.47
N THR A 162 -36.31 12.41 23.78
CA THR A 162 -37.67 12.35 24.37
C THR A 162 -38.10 13.63 25.08
N ALA A 163 -37.38 14.74 24.84
CA ALA A 163 -37.61 16.03 25.49
C ALA A 163 -38.10 17.12 24.51
N ASN A 164 -38.86 16.74 23.48
CA ASN A 164 -39.58 17.68 22.61
C ASN A 164 -40.78 16.99 21.94
N GLN A 165 -41.87 16.83 22.71
CA GLN A 165 -43.24 16.55 22.29
C GLN A 165 -44.17 17.42 23.14
#